data_AF-U5E5R6-F1
#
_entry.id   AF-U5E5R6-F1
#
_cell.length_a   1.000
_cell.length_b   1.000
_cell.length_c   1.000
_cell.angle_alpha   90.00
_cell.angle_beta   90.00
_cell.angle_gamma   90.00
#
_symmetry.space_group_name_H-M   'P 1'
#
loop_
_entity.id
_entity.type
_entity.pdbx_description
1 polymer ?
#
loop_
_entity_poly.entity_id
_entity_poly.type
_entity_poly.pdbx_seq_one_letter_code
_entity_poly.pdbx_strand_id
1 'polypeptide(L)'
;MRLVGDGALELSGVVANNAMNRGRGLVGVNSYAKELGFDPGGWVVERVRAAPGVGVTWVDVCCGSGRALLEAEERFAREIPDGEVSVIGVDLVDFFAGRPRSSRLRLVTASAVGWEPPGAADLVTCVHGLHYLGDKLGMITAMAGWVAPGGLFVADFDVAEIRAADGTSAGARVTAALRAAGLTYDRRKRRVRGVGPRRPEFGATYLGADDAAGPGYTGQPSVRSYYDW
;
A
#
# COMPACT_ATOMS: atom_id res chain seq x y z
N MET A 1 20.58 5.41 19.07
CA MET A 1 19.86 4.79 17.93
C MET A 1 20.34 5.48 16.67
N ARG A 2 20.66 4.73 15.60
CA ARG A 2 21.07 5.31 14.31
C ARG A 2 19.88 5.23 13.37
N LEU A 3 19.35 6.38 12.97
CA LEU A 3 18.32 6.45 11.95
C LEU A 3 18.96 6.35 10.56
N VAL A 4 18.29 5.62 9.66
CA VAL A 4 18.67 5.51 8.26
C VAL A 4 17.62 6.19 7.38
N GLY A 5 18.06 6.84 6.30
CA GLY A 5 17.16 7.38 5.28
C GLY A 5 16.70 6.31 4.29
N ASP A 6 15.70 6.61 3.47
CA ASP A 6 15.02 5.63 2.60
C ASP A 6 15.98 4.88 1.66
N GLY A 7 16.91 5.57 1.00
CA GLY A 7 17.86 4.90 0.10
C GLY A 7 18.79 3.90 0.80
N ALA A 8 19.16 4.15 2.06
CA ALA A 8 19.93 3.19 2.86
C ALA A 8 19.03 2.06 3.39
N LEU A 9 17.78 2.39 3.70
CA LEU A 9 16.78 1.45 4.17
C LEU A 9 16.39 0.42 3.10
N GLU A 10 16.24 0.85 1.84
CA GLU A 10 15.95 -0.01 0.69
C GLU A 10 17.00 -1.10 0.46
N LEU A 11 18.25 -0.82 0.82
CA LEU A 11 19.37 -1.75 0.75
C LEU A 11 19.50 -2.63 2.00
N SER A 12 18.69 -2.41 3.04
CA SER A 12 18.79 -3.15 4.29
C SER A 12 18.27 -4.57 4.14
N GLY A 13 18.83 -5.49 4.94
CA GLY A 13 18.38 -6.88 4.95
C GLY A 13 16.92 -7.06 5.40
N VAL A 14 16.32 -6.07 6.06
CA VAL A 14 14.92 -6.07 6.50
C VAL A 14 13.98 -5.71 5.35
N VAL A 15 14.37 -4.76 4.50
CA VAL A 15 13.54 -4.29 3.38
C VAL A 15 13.79 -5.11 2.13
N ALA A 16 15.04 -5.33 1.74
CA ALA A 16 15.38 -6.08 0.53
C ALA A 16 14.94 -7.55 0.59
N ASN A 17 14.96 -8.16 1.78
CA ASN A 17 14.52 -9.56 1.98
C ASN A 17 13.07 -9.68 2.46
N ASN A 18 12.28 -8.60 2.44
CA ASN A 18 10.95 -8.63 3.00
C ASN A 18 10.05 -9.65 2.27
N ALA A 19 9.43 -10.55 3.03
CA ALA A 19 8.54 -11.59 2.53
C ALA A 19 7.08 -11.42 2.97
N MET A 20 6.73 -10.37 3.72
CA MET A 20 5.38 -10.18 4.32
C MET A 20 4.25 -10.19 3.31
N ASN A 21 4.52 -9.74 2.07
CA ASN A 21 3.56 -9.73 0.98
C ASN A 21 3.90 -10.76 -0.14
N ARG A 22 4.95 -11.57 0.02
CA ARG A 22 5.34 -12.57 -0.99
C ARG A 22 4.37 -13.75 -0.97
N GLY A 23 3.81 -14.05 -2.13
CA GLY A 23 2.97 -15.24 -2.32
C GLY A 23 1.52 -15.13 -1.81
N ARG A 24 1.05 -13.94 -1.40
CA ARG A 24 -0.37 -13.73 -1.09
C ARG A 24 -1.22 -13.80 -2.36
N GLY A 25 -2.34 -14.51 -2.27
CA GLY A 25 -3.32 -14.59 -3.36
C GLY A 25 -4.29 -13.42 -3.34
N LEU A 26 -5.15 -13.35 -4.34
CA LEU A 26 -6.22 -12.36 -4.42
C LEU A 26 -7.33 -12.64 -3.39
N VAL A 27 -7.75 -13.90 -3.29
CA VAL A 27 -8.81 -14.39 -2.38
C VAL A 27 -8.35 -15.64 -1.61
N GLY A 28 -9.04 -15.96 -0.50
CA GLY A 28 -8.73 -17.11 0.35
C GLY A 28 -8.10 -16.73 1.70
N VAL A 29 -7.50 -17.71 2.39
CA VAL A 29 -7.00 -17.52 3.78
C VAL A 29 -5.76 -16.62 3.82
N ASN A 30 -4.82 -16.81 2.89
CA ASN A 30 -3.61 -15.99 2.74
C ASN A 30 -3.79 -15.04 1.55
N SER A 31 -4.61 -14.00 1.71
CA SER A 31 -5.04 -13.19 0.57
C SER A 31 -5.21 -11.71 0.85
N TYR A 32 -5.19 -10.93 -0.23
CA TYR A 32 -5.56 -9.52 -0.21
C TYR A 32 -6.98 -9.32 0.31
N ALA A 33 -7.93 -10.18 -0.08
CA ALA A 33 -9.30 -10.08 0.41
C ALA A 33 -9.39 -10.14 1.95
N LYS A 34 -8.55 -10.97 2.57
CA LYS A 34 -8.45 -11.07 4.03
C LYS A 34 -7.82 -9.81 4.63
N GLU A 35 -6.66 -9.39 4.14
CA GLU A 35 -5.89 -8.26 4.68
C GLU A 35 -6.56 -6.91 4.43
N LEU A 36 -7.30 -6.75 3.33
CA LEU A 36 -8.06 -5.55 3.01
C LEU A 36 -9.51 -5.62 3.52
N GLY A 37 -9.98 -6.80 3.93
CA GLY A 37 -11.34 -7.03 4.44
C GLY A 37 -12.46 -6.80 3.42
N PHE A 38 -12.11 -6.77 2.13
CA PHE A 38 -13.00 -6.81 0.97
C PHE A 38 -12.21 -7.43 -0.19
N ASP A 39 -12.89 -8.02 -1.17
CA ASP A 39 -12.27 -8.57 -2.38
C ASP A 39 -11.93 -7.45 -3.38
N PRO A 40 -10.65 -7.09 -3.59
CA PRO A 40 -10.29 -5.99 -4.49
C PRO A 40 -10.55 -6.33 -5.97
N GLY A 41 -10.42 -7.60 -6.37
CA GLY A 41 -10.77 -8.02 -7.73
C GLY A 41 -12.27 -7.92 -7.97
N GLY A 42 -13.07 -8.35 -7.01
CA GLY A 42 -14.53 -8.21 -7.04
C GLY A 42 -14.95 -6.74 -7.13
N TRP A 43 -14.33 -5.89 -6.32
CA TRP A 43 -14.57 -4.44 -6.32
C TRP A 43 -14.32 -3.81 -7.70
N VAL A 44 -13.20 -4.16 -8.35
CA VAL A 44 -12.89 -3.67 -9.72
C VAL A 44 -13.92 -4.18 -10.73
N VAL A 45 -14.31 -5.46 -10.67
CA VAL A 45 -15.34 -6.02 -11.56
C VAL A 45 -16.68 -5.30 -11.41
N GLU A 46 -17.11 -5.06 -10.17
CA GLU A 46 -18.34 -4.32 -9.88
C GLU A 46 -18.27 -2.89 -10.42
N ARG A 47 -17.12 -2.22 -10.26
CA ARG A 47 -16.91 -0.85 -10.73
C ARG A 47 -17.01 -0.75 -12.26
N VAL A 48 -16.39 -1.68 -12.99
CA VAL A 48 -16.47 -1.74 -14.46
C VAL A 48 -17.90 -1.98 -14.92
N ARG A 49 -18.62 -2.91 -14.27
CA ARG A 49 -20.02 -3.22 -14.62
C ARG A 49 -20.98 -2.08 -14.34
N ALA A 50 -20.72 -1.29 -13.29
CA ALA A 50 -21.54 -0.15 -12.92
C ALA A 50 -21.41 1.04 -13.90
N ALA A 51 -20.30 1.13 -14.64
CA ALA A 51 -20.05 2.18 -15.62
C ALA A 51 -19.37 1.63 -16.89
N PRO A 52 -20.12 0.92 -17.76
CA PRO A 52 -19.56 0.38 -19.00
C PRO A 52 -18.94 1.48 -19.88
N GLY A 53 -17.78 1.19 -20.46
CA GLY A 53 -17.01 2.14 -21.28
C GLY A 53 -16.23 3.19 -20.48
N VAL A 54 -16.23 3.11 -19.16
CA VAL A 54 -15.35 3.91 -18.30
C VAL A 54 -14.22 3.02 -17.77
N GLY A 55 -12.98 3.38 -18.08
CA GLY A 55 -11.80 2.68 -17.60
C GLY A 55 -11.65 2.72 -16.08
N VAL A 56 -11.26 1.59 -15.48
CA VAL A 56 -10.99 1.45 -14.05
C VAL A 56 -9.51 1.21 -13.82
N THR A 57 -8.89 2.01 -12.94
CA THR A 57 -7.46 1.87 -12.59
C THR A 57 -7.26 1.38 -11.17
N TRP A 58 -6.47 0.31 -10.99
CA TRP A 58 -6.01 -0.18 -9.70
C TRP A 58 -4.48 -0.04 -9.60
N VAL A 59 -4.01 0.67 -8.57
CA VAL A 59 -2.60 0.75 -8.18
C VAL A 59 -2.39 -0.03 -6.88
N ASP A 60 -1.43 -0.94 -6.87
CA ASP A 60 -1.01 -1.68 -5.68
C ASP A 60 0.47 -1.40 -5.38
N VAL A 61 0.69 -0.71 -4.26
CA VAL A 61 2.03 -0.33 -3.79
C VAL A 61 2.58 -1.44 -2.92
N CYS A 62 3.83 -1.80 -3.16
CA CYS A 62 4.52 -2.90 -2.48
C CYS A 62 3.84 -4.25 -2.77
N CYS A 63 3.61 -4.56 -4.06
CA CYS A 63 2.82 -5.70 -4.51
C CYS A 63 3.47 -7.07 -4.29
N GLY A 64 4.68 -7.11 -3.72
CA GLY A 64 5.47 -8.31 -3.51
C GLY A 64 5.74 -9.03 -4.83
N SER A 65 5.44 -10.34 -4.86
CA SER A 65 5.60 -11.13 -6.08
C SER A 65 4.50 -10.88 -7.13
N GLY A 66 3.59 -9.92 -6.92
CA GLY A 66 2.50 -9.60 -7.83
C GLY A 66 1.47 -10.72 -8.00
N ARG A 67 1.51 -11.77 -7.15
CA ARG A 67 0.66 -12.97 -7.30
C ARG A 67 -0.83 -12.62 -7.29
N ALA A 68 -1.28 -11.80 -6.33
CA ALA A 68 -2.67 -11.36 -6.27
C ALA A 68 -3.10 -10.60 -7.54
N LEU A 69 -2.20 -9.81 -8.14
CA LEU A 69 -2.48 -9.06 -9.35
C LEU A 69 -2.52 -9.95 -10.60
N LEU A 70 -1.67 -10.97 -10.67
CA LEU A 70 -1.72 -12.00 -11.73
C LEU A 70 -3.02 -12.81 -11.65
N GLU A 71 -3.45 -13.18 -10.44
CA GLU A 71 -4.75 -13.84 -10.21
C GLU A 71 -5.93 -12.90 -10.57
N ALA A 72 -5.81 -11.59 -10.30
CA ALA A 72 -6.81 -10.60 -10.68
C ALA A 72 -6.89 -10.43 -12.21
N GLU A 73 -5.76 -10.41 -12.90
CA GLU A 73 -5.71 -10.35 -14.37
C GLU A 73 -6.48 -11.53 -14.99
N GLU A 74 -6.24 -12.75 -14.51
CA GLU A 74 -6.97 -13.93 -14.96
C GLU A 74 -8.48 -13.82 -14.71
N ARG A 75 -8.86 -13.26 -13.55
CA ARG A 75 -10.25 -13.01 -13.22
C ARG A 75 -10.89 -12.02 -14.17
N PHE A 76 -10.23 -10.89 -14.45
CA PHE A 76 -10.76 -9.86 -15.35
C PHE A 76 -10.90 -10.39 -16.77
N ALA A 77 -9.98 -11.22 -17.24
CA ALA A 77 -10.10 -11.88 -18.54
C ALA A 77 -11.37 -12.76 -18.64
N ARG A 78 -11.80 -13.39 -17.54
CA ARG A 78 -13.00 -14.24 -17.49
C ARG A 78 -14.30 -13.45 -17.27
N GLU A 79 -14.29 -12.50 -16.35
CA GLU A 79 -15.52 -11.87 -15.86
C GLU A 79 -15.89 -10.56 -16.54
N ILE A 80 -14.91 -9.88 -17.13
CA ILE A 80 -15.03 -8.60 -17.84
C ILE A 80 -14.06 -8.60 -19.05
N PRO A 81 -14.22 -9.53 -20.01
CA PRO A 81 -13.30 -9.67 -21.15
C PRO A 81 -13.20 -8.40 -22.00
N ASP A 82 -14.28 -7.60 -22.07
CA ASP A 82 -14.30 -6.33 -22.80
C ASP A 82 -14.16 -5.10 -21.88
N GLY A 83 -13.93 -5.32 -20.58
CA GLY A 83 -13.77 -4.25 -19.61
C GLY A 83 -12.47 -3.48 -19.79
N GLU A 84 -12.54 -2.17 -19.69
CA GLU A 84 -11.36 -1.31 -19.66
C GLU A 84 -10.78 -1.28 -18.23
N VAL A 85 -9.70 -2.05 -18.01
CA VAL A 85 -9.03 -2.15 -16.70
C VAL A 85 -7.53 -2.00 -16.88
N SER A 86 -6.94 -1.16 -16.02
CA SER A 86 -5.49 -1.01 -15.87
C SER A 86 -5.09 -1.32 -14.42
N VAL A 87 -4.19 -2.27 -14.23
CA VAL A 87 -3.61 -2.65 -12.95
C VAL A 87 -2.12 -2.38 -12.96
N ILE A 88 -1.63 -1.70 -11.94
CA ILE A 88 -0.22 -1.37 -11.77
C ILE A 88 0.23 -1.89 -10.40
N GLY A 89 1.08 -2.91 -10.40
CA GLY A 89 1.79 -3.35 -9.22
C GLY A 89 3.18 -2.73 -9.18
N VAL A 90 3.57 -2.15 -8.06
CA VAL A 90 4.92 -1.60 -7.84
C VAL A 90 5.58 -2.34 -6.70
N ASP A 91 6.79 -2.82 -6.90
CA ASP A 91 7.61 -3.39 -5.84
C ASP A 91 9.08 -3.01 -6.01
N LEU A 92 9.83 -2.99 -4.91
CA LEU A 92 11.24 -2.62 -4.91
C LEU A 92 12.10 -3.64 -5.68
N VAL A 93 11.71 -4.91 -5.66
CA VAL A 93 12.47 -6.01 -6.26
C VAL A 93 11.67 -6.74 -7.35
N ASP A 94 12.36 -7.25 -8.36
CA ASP A 94 11.79 -7.91 -9.54
C ASP A 94 11.44 -9.40 -9.33
N PHE A 95 11.10 -9.80 -8.11
CA PHE A 95 10.74 -11.18 -7.76
C PHE A 95 9.27 -11.51 -8.06
N PHE A 96 8.79 -11.10 -9.22
CA PHE A 96 7.42 -11.37 -9.66
C PHE A 96 7.22 -12.86 -9.94
N ALA A 97 6.08 -13.41 -9.49
CA ALA A 97 5.75 -14.83 -9.59
C ALA A 97 5.45 -15.31 -11.03
N GLY A 98 5.29 -14.36 -11.95
CA GLY A 98 5.00 -14.62 -13.35
C GLY A 98 4.98 -13.33 -14.16
N ARG A 99 4.92 -13.48 -15.48
CA ARG A 99 4.75 -12.35 -16.40
C ARG A 99 3.26 -12.03 -16.57
N PRO A 100 2.88 -10.76 -16.68
CA PRO A 100 1.55 -10.37 -17.13
C PRO A 100 1.17 -11.07 -18.44
N ARG A 101 -0.10 -11.44 -18.58
CA ARG A 101 -0.64 -12.13 -19.77
C ARG A 101 -1.26 -11.18 -20.79
N SER A 102 -1.48 -9.94 -20.39
CA SER A 102 -2.11 -8.90 -21.20
C SER A 102 -1.52 -7.53 -20.86
N SER A 103 -1.90 -6.52 -21.63
CA SER A 103 -1.57 -5.12 -21.33
C SER A 103 -2.34 -4.55 -20.13
N ARG A 104 -3.31 -5.29 -19.57
CA ARG A 104 -4.09 -4.83 -18.40
C ARG A 104 -3.26 -4.77 -17.13
N LEU A 105 -2.20 -5.57 -17.03
CA LEU A 105 -1.35 -5.62 -15.84
C LEU A 105 0.06 -5.17 -16.17
N ARG A 106 0.56 -4.19 -15.42
CA ARG A 106 1.96 -3.77 -15.42
C ARG A 106 2.56 -4.03 -14.04
N LEU A 107 3.64 -4.80 -14.01
CA LEU A 107 4.47 -4.97 -12.81
C LEU A 107 5.74 -4.13 -12.97
N VAL A 108 5.97 -3.22 -12.02
CA VAL A 108 7.03 -2.22 -12.07
C VAL A 108 8.00 -2.47 -10.93
N THR A 109 9.28 -2.64 -11.26
CA THR A 109 10.36 -2.67 -10.28
C THR A 109 10.88 -1.26 -10.05
N ALA A 110 10.51 -0.66 -8.92
CA ALA A 110 10.91 0.68 -8.54
C ALA A 110 10.77 0.86 -7.03
N SER A 111 11.52 1.79 -6.45
CA SER A 111 11.18 2.27 -5.12
C SER A 111 9.78 2.90 -5.15
N ALA A 112 8.97 2.57 -4.16
CA ALA A 112 7.70 3.27 -3.96
C ALA A 112 7.94 4.74 -3.56
N VAL A 113 9.08 5.03 -2.91
CA VAL A 113 9.47 6.39 -2.53
C VAL A 113 9.80 7.18 -3.79
N GLY A 114 9.01 8.23 -4.05
CA GLY A 114 9.15 9.07 -5.25
C GLY A 114 8.54 8.50 -6.53
N TRP A 115 7.91 7.32 -6.47
CA TRP A 115 7.11 6.81 -7.59
C TRP A 115 5.70 7.40 -7.55
N GLU A 116 5.14 7.70 -8.72
CA GLU A 116 3.77 8.15 -8.88
C GLU A 116 3.07 7.40 -10.02
N PRO A 117 1.75 7.13 -9.91
CA PRO A 117 0.99 6.56 -11.00
C PRO A 117 0.83 7.58 -12.13
N PRO A 118 0.64 7.14 -13.40
CA PRO A 118 0.43 8.04 -14.54
C PRO A 118 -0.80 8.95 -14.43
N GLY A 119 -1.72 8.65 -13.52
CA GLY A 119 -2.94 9.39 -13.29
C GLY A 119 -3.64 8.88 -12.03
N ALA A 120 -4.80 9.47 -11.72
CA ALA A 120 -5.59 9.05 -10.57
C ALA A 120 -6.12 7.62 -10.74
N ALA A 121 -6.23 6.89 -9.63
CA ALA A 121 -6.66 5.50 -9.59
C ALA A 121 -7.99 5.34 -8.85
N ASP A 122 -8.88 4.50 -9.36
CA ASP A 122 -10.12 4.12 -8.69
C ASP A 122 -9.87 3.30 -7.43
N LEU A 123 -8.80 2.50 -7.42
CA LEU A 123 -8.38 1.72 -6.27
C LEU A 123 -6.88 1.90 -6.03
N VAL A 124 -6.51 2.26 -4.81
CA VAL A 124 -5.12 2.29 -4.33
C VAL A 124 -5.01 1.37 -3.13
N THR A 125 -4.16 0.35 -3.22
CA THR A 125 -3.90 -0.60 -2.13
C THR A 125 -2.43 -0.63 -1.73
N CYS A 126 -2.18 -0.94 -0.45
CA CYS A 126 -0.84 -1.27 0.04
C CYS A 126 -0.96 -2.33 1.15
N VAL A 127 -0.77 -3.59 0.80
CA VAL A 127 -0.87 -4.73 1.73
C VAL A 127 0.50 -4.96 2.36
N HIS A 128 0.59 -4.76 3.67
CA HIS A 128 1.82 -4.83 4.48
C HIS A 128 3.04 -4.00 4.04
N GLY A 129 2.97 -3.27 2.92
CA GLY A 129 4.09 -2.46 2.40
C GLY A 129 4.59 -1.43 3.39
N LEU A 130 3.66 -0.78 4.10
CA LEU A 130 4.01 0.25 5.07
C LEU A 130 4.83 -0.29 6.25
N HIS A 131 4.96 -1.60 6.49
CA HIS A 131 5.80 -2.11 7.59
C HIS A 131 7.31 -1.97 7.36
N TYR A 132 7.72 -1.77 6.11
CA TYR A 132 9.13 -1.70 5.74
C TYR A 132 9.50 -0.44 4.96
N LEU A 133 8.52 0.39 4.62
CA LEU A 133 8.78 1.75 4.14
C LEU A 133 9.22 2.65 5.31
N GLY A 134 10.17 3.55 5.01
CA GLY A 134 10.70 4.51 5.96
C GLY A 134 9.71 5.64 6.21
N ASP A 135 9.51 6.55 5.26
CA ASP A 135 8.51 7.62 5.37
C ASP A 135 7.07 7.12 5.14
N LYS A 136 6.52 6.46 6.15
CA LYS A 136 5.14 5.94 6.14
C LYS A 136 4.08 7.04 6.03
N LEU A 137 4.30 8.19 6.66
CA LEU A 137 3.31 9.28 6.67
C LEU A 137 3.30 10.01 5.32
N GLY A 138 4.46 10.26 4.74
CA GLY A 138 4.59 10.73 3.36
C GLY A 138 3.93 9.77 2.38
N MET A 139 4.18 8.45 2.51
CA MET A 139 3.59 7.44 1.65
C MET A 139 2.05 7.39 1.73
N ILE A 140 1.48 7.44 2.94
CA ILE A 140 0.02 7.52 3.12
C ILE A 140 -0.54 8.77 2.44
N THR A 141 0.16 9.90 2.58
CA THR A 141 -0.24 11.17 1.95
C THR A 141 -0.23 11.07 0.43
N ALA A 142 0.81 10.48 -0.16
CA ALA A 142 0.92 10.27 -1.59
C ALA A 142 -0.18 9.33 -2.11
N MET A 143 -0.29 8.12 -1.53
CA MET A 143 -1.26 7.10 -1.96
C MET A 143 -2.71 7.58 -1.86
N ALA A 144 -3.06 8.28 -0.77
CA ALA A 144 -4.40 8.82 -0.61
C ALA A 144 -4.69 9.98 -1.59
N GLY A 145 -3.64 10.69 -2.04
CA GLY A 145 -3.73 11.75 -3.03
C GLY A 145 -3.90 11.24 -4.46
N TRP A 146 -3.48 10.01 -4.76
CA TRP A 146 -3.63 9.39 -6.08
C TRP A 146 -5.06 8.90 -6.36
N VAL A 147 -5.95 8.90 -5.38
CA VAL A 147 -7.29 8.34 -5.52
C VAL A 147 -8.18 9.24 -6.37
N ALA A 148 -8.83 8.67 -7.39
CA ALA A 148 -9.82 9.36 -8.23
C ALA A 148 -11.06 9.76 -7.41
N PRO A 149 -11.86 10.75 -7.86
CA PRO A 149 -13.16 11.04 -7.24
C PRO A 149 -14.04 9.79 -7.15
N GLY A 150 -14.49 9.46 -5.94
CA GLY A 150 -15.28 8.24 -5.68
C GLY A 150 -14.48 6.93 -5.62
N GLY A 151 -13.17 6.99 -5.88
CA GLY A 151 -12.25 5.86 -5.71
C GLY A 151 -11.96 5.55 -4.24
N LEU A 152 -11.16 4.51 -4.02
CA LEU A 152 -10.89 3.93 -2.71
C LEU A 152 -9.39 3.80 -2.45
N PHE A 153 -8.94 4.27 -1.28
CA PHE A 153 -7.63 3.97 -0.72
C PHE A 153 -7.77 3.02 0.48
N VAL A 154 -6.95 1.97 0.53
CA VAL A 154 -6.84 1.06 1.68
C VAL A 154 -5.42 0.55 1.86
N ALA A 155 -4.86 0.66 3.07
CA ALA A 155 -3.54 0.12 3.38
C ALA A 155 -3.48 -0.49 4.78
N ASP A 156 -2.65 -1.52 4.94
CA ASP A 156 -2.24 -1.98 6.27
C ASP A 156 -1.23 -1.00 6.85
N PHE A 157 -1.48 -0.55 8.07
CA PHE A 157 -0.69 0.48 8.73
C PHE A 157 -0.73 0.28 10.24
N ASP A 158 0.43 0.15 10.88
CA ASP A 158 0.51 0.13 12.33
C ASP A 158 1.02 1.45 12.88
N VAL A 159 0.11 2.24 13.45
CA VAL A 159 0.46 3.50 14.13
C VAL A 159 1.41 3.30 15.32
N ALA A 160 1.54 2.07 15.82
CA ALA A 160 2.50 1.73 16.85
C ALA A 160 3.94 1.67 16.33
N GLU A 161 4.20 1.81 15.03
CA GLU A 161 5.53 1.92 14.45
C GLU A 161 5.99 3.38 14.29
N ILE A 162 5.13 4.35 14.63
CA ILE A 162 5.40 5.77 14.45
C ILE A 162 5.91 6.40 15.76
N ARG A 163 7.04 7.11 15.67
CA ARG A 163 7.80 7.62 16.82
C ARG A 163 8.13 9.09 16.66
N ALA A 164 8.10 9.83 17.77
CA ALA A 164 8.66 11.18 17.88
C ALA A 164 10.19 11.14 17.96
N ALA A 165 10.83 12.29 17.78
CA ALA A 165 12.28 12.46 17.85
C ALA A 165 12.87 11.89 19.16
N ASP A 166 12.14 12.03 20.27
CA ASP A 166 12.50 11.49 21.59
C ASP A 166 12.21 9.98 21.77
N GLY A 167 11.65 9.32 20.75
CA GLY A 167 11.28 7.91 20.75
C GLY A 167 9.93 7.59 21.40
N THR A 168 9.16 8.60 21.83
CA THR A 168 7.78 8.37 22.31
C THR A 168 6.84 7.99 21.18
N SER A 169 5.74 7.31 21.51
CA SER A 169 4.72 6.90 20.53
C SER A 169 3.92 8.12 20.04
N ALA A 170 3.81 8.27 18.72
CA ALA A 170 3.01 9.34 18.12
C ALA A 170 1.68 8.86 17.52
N GLY A 171 1.27 7.62 17.79
CA GLY A 171 0.09 7.01 17.18
C GLY A 171 -1.22 7.78 17.42
N ALA A 172 -1.41 8.36 18.61
CA ALA A 172 -2.60 9.18 18.89
C ALA A 172 -2.67 10.43 17.99
N ARG A 173 -1.54 11.12 17.84
CA ARG A 173 -1.42 12.30 16.95
C ARG A 173 -1.68 11.91 15.49
N VAL A 174 -1.08 10.83 15.02
CA VAL A 174 -1.27 10.31 13.66
C VAL A 174 -2.74 9.97 13.39
N THR A 175 -3.40 9.24 14.30
CA THR A 175 -4.82 8.88 14.11
C THR A 175 -5.75 10.09 14.15
N ALA A 176 -5.41 11.15 14.90
CA ALA A 176 -6.14 12.41 14.88
C ALA A 176 -6.01 13.11 13.51
N ALA A 177 -4.79 13.19 12.96
CA ALA A 177 -4.54 13.77 11.63
C ALA A 177 -5.24 12.99 10.51
N LEU A 178 -5.20 11.65 10.54
CA LEU A 178 -5.95 10.81 9.61
C LEU A 178 -7.45 11.13 9.63
N ARG A 179 -8.04 11.23 10.83
CA ARG A 179 -9.45 11.56 11.00
C ARG A 179 -9.79 12.95 10.48
N ALA A 180 -8.96 13.95 10.80
CA ALA A 180 -9.14 15.32 10.31
C ALA A 180 -9.13 15.39 8.78
N ALA A 181 -8.35 14.52 8.13
CA ALA A 181 -8.30 14.38 6.68
C ALA A 181 -9.43 13.55 6.08
N GLY A 182 -10.39 13.06 6.87
CA GLY A 182 -11.48 12.20 6.40
C GLY A 182 -11.06 10.74 6.12
N LEU A 183 -9.91 10.31 6.64
CA LEU A 183 -9.49 8.91 6.63
C LEU A 183 -9.97 8.20 7.90
N THR A 184 -10.30 6.92 7.74
CA THR A 184 -10.68 6.04 8.84
C THR A 184 -9.52 5.11 9.19
N TYR A 185 -9.34 4.83 10.47
CA TYR A 185 -8.32 3.90 10.96
C TYR A 185 -8.95 2.83 11.86
N ASP A 186 -8.86 1.57 11.43
CA ASP A 186 -9.27 0.42 12.23
C ASP A 186 -8.06 -0.07 13.05
N ARG A 187 -8.07 0.23 14.35
CA ARG A 187 -6.99 -0.19 15.26
C ARG A 187 -6.89 -1.70 15.43
N ARG A 188 -8.00 -2.44 15.34
CA ARG A 188 -8.00 -3.90 15.51
C ARG A 188 -7.38 -4.57 14.29
N LYS A 189 -7.70 -4.06 13.10
CA LYS A 189 -7.20 -4.60 11.83
C LYS A 189 -5.91 -3.93 11.34
N ARG A 190 -5.46 -2.86 12.02
CA ARG A 190 -4.28 -2.06 11.63
C ARG A 190 -4.40 -1.58 10.20
N ARG A 191 -5.52 -0.90 9.89
CA ARG A 191 -5.85 -0.53 8.52
C ARG A 191 -6.32 0.90 8.42
N VAL A 192 -5.78 1.63 7.45
CA VAL A 192 -6.26 2.96 7.06
C VAL A 192 -7.08 2.88 5.78
N ARG A 193 -8.15 3.67 5.68
CA ARG A 193 -9.05 3.70 4.53
C ARG A 193 -9.58 5.10 4.25
N GLY A 194 -9.71 5.46 2.96
CA GLY A 194 -10.28 6.72 2.49
C GLY A 194 -11.06 6.58 1.19
N VAL A 195 -12.04 7.45 0.96
CA VAL A 195 -12.78 7.57 -0.32
C VAL A 195 -12.49 8.92 -0.95
N GLY A 196 -12.20 8.90 -2.25
CA GLY A 196 -11.76 10.07 -3.01
C GLY A 196 -10.36 10.55 -2.61
N PRO A 197 -9.84 11.58 -3.31
CA PRO A 197 -8.52 12.12 -3.03
C PRO A 197 -8.48 12.74 -1.64
N ARG A 198 -7.48 12.37 -0.83
CA ARG A 198 -7.20 12.94 0.50
C ARG A 198 -5.73 13.31 0.61
N ARG A 199 -5.44 14.38 1.35
CA ARG A 199 -4.07 14.84 1.64
C ARG A 199 -3.98 15.10 3.16
N PRO A 200 -3.76 14.06 3.97
CA PRO A 200 -3.58 14.26 5.40
C PRO A 200 -2.37 15.16 5.69
N GLU A 201 -2.56 16.15 6.53
CA GLU A 201 -1.49 17.02 7.03
C GLU A 201 -1.09 16.53 8.42
N PHE A 202 0.09 15.94 8.53
CA PHE A 202 0.60 15.43 9.80
C PHE A 202 1.39 16.45 10.60
N GLY A 203 1.80 17.57 9.97
CA GLY A 203 2.66 18.58 10.57
C GLY A 203 3.97 17.99 11.09
N ALA A 204 4.55 17.05 10.34
CA ALA A 204 5.69 16.26 10.79
C ALA A 204 6.78 16.22 9.72
N THR A 205 8.05 16.27 10.13
CA THR A 205 9.21 16.09 9.26
C THR A 205 9.83 14.72 9.51
N TYR A 206 10.01 13.92 8.46
CA TYR A 206 10.62 12.59 8.56
C TYR A 206 12.11 12.69 8.91
N LEU A 207 12.53 12.01 9.97
CA LEU A 207 13.91 12.00 10.48
C LEU A 207 14.70 10.76 10.05
N GLY A 208 14.04 9.77 9.49
CA GLY A 208 14.60 8.47 9.18
C GLY A 208 13.92 7.33 9.93
N ALA A 209 14.45 6.14 9.69
CA ALA A 209 13.89 4.87 10.14
C ALA A 209 14.88 4.10 11.03
N ASP A 210 14.34 3.32 11.96
CA ASP A 210 15.07 2.30 12.70
C ASP A 210 14.66 0.92 12.16
N ASP A 211 15.57 0.30 11.41
CA ASP A 211 15.42 -1.05 10.85
C ASP A 211 15.89 -2.15 11.82
N ALA A 212 16.43 -1.78 12.98
CA ALA A 212 16.79 -2.70 14.06
C ALA A 212 15.71 -2.79 15.16
N ALA A 213 14.55 -2.19 14.94
CA ALA A 213 13.45 -2.09 15.90
C ALA A 213 12.83 -3.45 16.32
N GLY A 214 13.12 -4.51 15.56
CA GLY A 214 12.59 -5.85 15.78
C GLY A 214 11.24 -6.10 15.10
N PRO A 215 10.53 -7.18 15.49
CA PRO A 215 9.29 -7.56 14.83
C PRO A 215 8.12 -6.60 15.11
N GLY A 216 7.30 -6.38 14.09
CA GLY A 216 6.04 -5.65 14.19
C GLY A 216 4.88 -6.55 14.66
N TYR A 217 3.64 -6.07 14.53
CA TYR A 217 2.47 -6.88 14.94
C TYR A 217 2.28 -8.15 14.11
N THR A 218 2.87 -8.20 12.91
CA THR A 218 2.88 -9.36 12.02
C THR A 218 3.83 -10.46 12.51
N GLY A 219 4.65 -10.19 13.53
CA GLY A 219 5.71 -11.09 13.99
C GLY A 219 6.96 -11.11 13.10
N GLN A 220 6.96 -10.36 11.99
CA GLN A 220 8.09 -10.25 11.08
C GLN A 220 8.85 -8.94 11.32
N PRO A 221 10.16 -8.88 10.97
CA PRO A 221 10.94 -7.65 11.04
C PRO A 221 10.22 -6.47 10.39
N SER A 222 10.16 -5.36 11.13
CA SER A 222 9.49 -4.13 10.71
C SER A 222 10.39 -2.93 11.00
N VAL A 223 10.12 -1.84 10.31
CA VAL A 223 10.83 -0.58 10.49
C VAL A 223 10.03 0.30 11.44
N ARG A 224 10.67 1.08 12.31
CA ARG A 224 10.02 2.20 13.02
C ARG A 224 10.38 3.52 12.35
N SER A 225 9.38 4.37 12.16
CA SER A 225 9.56 5.65 11.47
C SER A 225 9.56 6.79 12.48
N TYR A 226 10.57 7.64 12.43
CA TYR A 226 10.77 8.74 13.36
C TYR A 226 10.49 10.08 12.70
N TYR A 227 9.79 10.94 13.42
CA TYR A 227 9.42 12.27 12.93
C TYR A 227 9.63 13.33 14.00
N ASP A 228 9.88 14.55 13.52
CA ASP A 228 9.81 15.78 14.31
C ASP A 228 8.45 16.44 14.10
N TRP A 229 7.82 16.96 15.15
CA TRP A 229 6.46 17.54 15.14
C TRP A 229 6.43 18.92 15.76
#